data_AF-A0A918XY37-F1
#
_entry.id   AF-A0A918XY37-F1
#
_cell.length_a   1.000
_cell.length_b   1.000
_cell.length_c   1.000
_cell.angle_alpha   90.00
_cell.angle_beta   90.00
_cell.angle_gamma   90.00
#
_symmetry.space_group_name_H-M   'P 1'
#
loop_
_entity.id
_entity.type
_entity.pdbx_description
1 polymer ?
#
loop_
_entity_poly.entity_id
_entity_poly.type
_entity_poly.pdbx_seq_one_letter_code
_entity_poly.pdbx_strand_id
1 'polypeptide(L)'
;MPSPFHFSALRHWAASVAVTVILLALIAAAVGGETWEVSGTVLIAVVAVATLLHRLFPGSRFFTITFANAIGVYACLYVSFLETLYLDVSSLPRLVGFLLPIVAFAIGVYLRREAIHSIVSSEHPRLETRFGRAFLWLVPVMLVGLANFVAPLDAIGHEGRTIWLLAAMAAISLVVLLASRNVAVFLIDTGLLFEDFFEIMSGLVKPAFAFLTFYSMMVILFATLYRLLGRLDDSPTFLIDGIGRDPTFVESLYFSIVTLSTVGYGDVVPLTYAARIVVALQIVAGVLLLLFGFHALMRHTGRGS
;
A
#
# COMPACT_ATOMS: atom_id res chain seq x y z
N MET A 1 31.36 26.96 4.89
CA MET A 1 31.46 25.50 4.66
C MET A 1 30.06 24.98 4.36
N PRO A 2 29.79 24.38 3.19
CA PRO A 2 28.47 23.82 2.89
C PRO A 2 28.29 22.49 3.67
N SER A 3 27.10 22.30 4.24
CA SER A 3 26.73 21.19 5.11
C SER A 3 26.62 19.82 4.40
N PRO A 4 26.90 18.68 5.06
CA PRO A 4 26.95 17.34 4.45
C PRO A 4 25.58 16.61 4.42
N PHE A 5 24.49 17.30 4.09
CA PHE A 5 23.12 16.75 4.23
C PHE A 5 22.46 16.19 2.94
N HIS A 6 23.14 16.17 1.79
CA HIS A 6 22.49 15.72 0.54
C HIS A 6 22.41 14.19 0.34
N PHE A 7 23.25 13.38 0.98
CA PHE A 7 23.29 11.93 0.71
C PHE A 7 22.14 11.14 1.35
N SER A 8 21.56 11.60 2.46
CA SER A 8 20.44 10.90 3.11
C SER A 8 19.13 11.11 2.35
N ALA A 9 18.87 12.31 1.81
CA ALA A 9 17.64 12.60 1.06
C ALA A 9 17.51 11.76 -0.22
N LEU A 10 18.63 11.60 -0.97
CA LEU A 10 18.70 10.80 -2.20
C LEU A 10 18.40 9.31 -1.96
N ARG A 11 18.91 8.73 -0.87
CA ARG A 11 18.73 7.30 -0.56
C ARG A 11 17.29 6.95 -0.18
N HIS A 12 16.59 7.82 0.54
CA HIS A 12 15.19 7.59 0.94
C HIS A 12 14.20 7.91 -0.19
N TRP A 13 14.51 8.87 -1.07
CA TRP A 13 13.77 9.08 -2.32
C TRP A 13 13.84 7.85 -3.22
N ALA A 14 15.06 7.31 -3.42
CA ALA A 14 15.27 6.10 -4.21
C ALA A 14 14.49 4.90 -3.66
N ALA A 15 14.40 4.74 -2.33
CA ALA A 15 13.62 3.67 -1.71
C ALA A 15 12.11 3.82 -1.97
N SER A 16 11.58 5.04 -1.92
CA SER A 16 10.14 5.32 -2.12
C SER A 16 9.72 5.13 -3.59
N VAL A 17 10.56 5.57 -4.51
CA VAL A 17 10.40 5.31 -5.94
C VAL A 17 10.53 3.80 -6.22
N ALA A 18 11.47 3.11 -5.58
CA ALA A 18 11.62 1.67 -5.72
C ALA A 18 10.38 0.91 -5.27
N VAL A 19 9.75 1.27 -4.14
CA VAL A 19 8.50 0.64 -3.69
C VAL A 19 7.37 0.81 -4.71
N THR A 20 7.22 2.01 -5.27
CA THR A 20 6.18 2.24 -6.28
C THR A 20 6.47 1.48 -7.58
N VAL A 21 7.73 1.47 -8.01
CA VAL A 21 8.17 0.71 -9.19
C VAL A 21 7.97 -0.79 -8.98
N ILE A 22 8.26 -1.31 -7.79
CA ILE A 22 8.01 -2.72 -7.45
C ILE A 22 6.51 -3.02 -7.49
N LEU A 23 5.66 -2.18 -6.91
CA LEU A 23 4.22 -2.35 -6.94
C LEU A 23 3.68 -2.36 -8.38
N LEU A 24 4.10 -1.39 -9.19
CA LEU A 24 3.72 -1.31 -10.60
C LEU A 24 4.25 -2.49 -11.42
N ALA A 25 5.47 -2.96 -11.14
CA ALA A 25 6.04 -4.14 -11.77
C ALA A 25 5.30 -5.42 -11.38
N LEU A 26 4.85 -5.55 -10.13
CA LEU A 26 3.99 -6.65 -9.68
C LEU A 26 2.63 -6.62 -10.37
N ILE A 27 2.01 -5.45 -10.50
CA ILE A 27 0.76 -5.27 -11.25
C ILE A 27 0.97 -5.65 -12.72
N ALA A 28 2.01 -5.14 -13.36
CA ALA A 28 2.32 -5.46 -14.75
C ALA A 28 2.61 -6.96 -14.97
N ALA A 29 3.34 -7.59 -14.05
CA ALA A 29 3.61 -9.03 -14.09
C ALA A 29 2.34 -9.86 -13.85
N ALA A 30 1.43 -9.41 -12.99
CA ALA A 30 0.19 -10.09 -12.68
C ALA A 30 -0.86 -9.99 -13.81
N VAL A 31 -0.86 -8.90 -14.58
CA VAL A 31 -1.79 -8.69 -15.69
C VAL A 31 -1.41 -9.52 -16.92
N GLY A 32 -0.12 -9.80 -17.14
CA GLY A 32 0.32 -10.95 -17.93
C GLY A 32 0.40 -10.78 -19.46
N GLY A 33 1.42 -11.44 -20.03
CA GLY A 33 1.29 -12.23 -21.25
C GLY A 33 1.73 -11.61 -22.57
N GLU A 34 0.86 -10.85 -23.22
CA GLU A 34 0.97 -10.58 -24.67
C GLU A 34 1.42 -9.16 -25.03
N THR A 35 1.66 -8.28 -24.05
CA THR A 35 1.97 -6.85 -24.29
C THR A 35 3.08 -6.29 -23.39
N TRP A 36 4.19 -7.01 -23.25
CA TRP A 36 5.35 -6.56 -22.45
C TRP A 36 5.88 -5.18 -22.86
N GLU A 37 5.81 -4.84 -24.15
CA GLU A 37 6.23 -3.52 -24.68
C GLU A 37 5.36 -2.37 -24.16
N VAL A 38 4.05 -2.58 -24.05
CA VAL A 38 3.11 -1.55 -23.55
C VAL A 38 3.28 -1.39 -22.04
N SER A 39 3.40 -2.50 -21.31
CA SER A 39 3.62 -2.49 -19.85
C SER A 39 4.95 -1.83 -19.45
N GLY A 40 6.02 -2.11 -20.19
CA GLY A 40 7.33 -1.46 -20.00
C GLY A 40 7.31 0.03 -20.31
N THR A 41 6.64 0.43 -21.39
CA THR A 41 6.54 1.85 -21.79
C THR A 41 5.71 2.65 -20.77
N VAL A 42 4.62 2.07 -20.26
CA VAL A 42 3.82 2.66 -19.18
C VAL A 42 4.68 2.88 -17.94
N LEU A 43 5.44 1.86 -17.49
CA LEU A 43 6.31 1.98 -16.32
C LEU A 43 7.36 3.09 -16.48
N ILE A 44 8.02 3.17 -17.65
CA ILE A 44 8.99 4.22 -17.97
C ILE A 44 8.32 5.60 -17.93
N ALA A 45 7.13 5.74 -18.50
CA ALA A 45 6.38 7.00 -18.49
C ALA A 45 6.00 7.44 -17.07
N VAL A 46 5.54 6.51 -16.22
CA VAL A 46 5.24 6.80 -14.80
C VAL A 46 6.48 7.31 -14.08
N VAL A 47 7.62 6.63 -14.23
CA VAL A 47 8.89 7.01 -13.61
C VAL A 47 9.36 8.38 -14.11
N ALA A 48 9.27 8.63 -15.42
CA ALA A 48 9.67 9.91 -16.02
C ALA A 48 8.82 11.08 -15.48
N VAL A 49 7.49 10.91 -15.40
CA VAL A 49 6.58 11.95 -14.91
C VAL A 49 6.73 12.16 -13.41
N ALA A 50 6.86 11.08 -12.62
CA ALA A 50 7.13 11.18 -11.18
C ALA A 50 8.44 11.94 -10.92
N THR A 51 9.48 11.67 -11.73
CA THR A 51 10.77 12.37 -11.64
C THR A 51 10.65 13.84 -12.03
N LEU A 52 9.91 14.16 -13.10
CA LEU A 52 9.66 15.55 -13.52
C LEU A 52 8.94 16.34 -12.44
N LEU A 53 7.90 15.77 -11.85
CA LEU A 53 7.13 16.44 -10.80
C LEU A 53 7.91 16.59 -9.50
N HIS A 54 8.78 15.63 -9.16
CA HIS A 54 9.71 15.79 -8.05
C HIS A 54 10.65 16.99 -8.24
N ARG A 55 11.11 17.24 -9.48
CA ARG A 55 11.91 18.43 -9.79
C ARG A 55 11.11 19.73 -9.71
N LEU A 56 9.82 19.70 -10.04
CA LEU A 56 8.93 20.87 -9.98
C LEU A 56 8.52 21.24 -8.55
N PHE A 57 8.43 20.26 -7.64
CA PHE A 57 8.08 20.47 -6.23
C PHE A 57 9.10 19.79 -5.30
N PRO A 58 10.31 20.36 -5.14
CA PRO A 58 11.40 19.74 -4.39
C PRO A 58 11.18 19.64 -2.84
N GLY A 59 9.95 19.76 -2.34
CA GLY A 59 9.66 19.93 -0.91
C GLY A 59 9.09 18.72 -0.17
N SER A 60 8.09 18.01 -0.73
CA SER A 60 7.38 16.95 0.01
C SER A 60 7.65 15.56 -0.57
N ARG A 61 8.45 14.77 0.15
CA ARG A 61 8.80 13.39 -0.22
C ARG A 61 7.54 12.54 -0.45
N PHE A 62 6.53 12.75 0.37
CA PHE A 62 5.26 12.02 0.33
C PHE A 62 4.32 12.44 -0.79
N PHE A 63 4.49 13.63 -1.39
CA PHE A 63 3.77 13.97 -2.62
C PHE A 63 4.16 13.02 -3.75
N THR A 64 5.45 12.71 -3.89
CA THR A 64 5.94 11.78 -4.93
C THR A 64 5.34 10.39 -4.74
N ILE A 65 5.24 9.90 -3.50
CA ILE A 65 4.64 8.61 -3.16
C ILE A 65 3.14 8.61 -3.48
N THR A 66 2.40 9.60 -2.98
CA THR A 66 0.95 9.71 -3.18
C THR A 66 0.61 9.83 -4.66
N PHE A 67 1.38 10.61 -5.40
CA PHE A 67 1.22 10.76 -6.84
C PHE A 67 1.53 9.47 -7.60
N ALA A 68 2.62 8.78 -7.25
CA ALA A 68 2.97 7.53 -7.91
C ALA A 68 1.92 6.42 -7.66
N ASN A 69 1.35 6.36 -6.45
CA ASN A 69 0.19 5.53 -6.13
C ASN A 69 -1.05 5.92 -6.96
N ALA A 70 -1.34 7.21 -7.09
CA ALA A 70 -2.47 7.68 -7.90
C ALA A 70 -2.32 7.32 -9.38
N ILE A 71 -1.11 7.42 -9.94
CA ILE A 71 -0.83 6.91 -11.30
C ILE A 71 -1.02 5.41 -11.38
N GLY A 72 -0.58 4.65 -10.36
CA GLY A 72 -0.78 3.20 -10.34
C GLY A 72 -2.25 2.79 -10.38
N VAL A 73 -3.10 3.46 -9.59
CA VAL A 73 -4.56 3.25 -9.65
C VAL A 73 -5.11 3.59 -11.04
N TYR A 74 -4.70 4.73 -11.61
CA TYR A 74 -5.09 5.12 -12.97
C TYR A 74 -4.65 4.08 -14.02
N ALA A 75 -3.42 3.56 -13.93
CA ALA A 75 -2.91 2.55 -14.85
C ALA A 75 -3.70 1.25 -14.77
N CYS A 76 -4.04 0.79 -13.56
CA CYS A 76 -4.88 -0.40 -13.36
C CYS A 76 -6.26 -0.21 -14.02
N LEU A 77 -6.91 0.93 -13.77
CA LEU A 77 -8.21 1.23 -14.37
C LEU A 77 -8.10 1.30 -15.90
N TYR A 78 -7.09 2.00 -16.43
CA TYR A 78 -6.91 2.14 -17.87
C TYR A 78 -6.73 0.78 -18.57
N VAL A 79 -5.89 -0.10 -18.01
CA VAL A 79 -5.68 -1.44 -18.56
C VAL A 79 -6.95 -2.28 -18.50
N SER A 80 -7.68 -2.21 -17.38
CA SER A 80 -8.98 -2.90 -17.24
C SER A 80 -10.00 -2.44 -18.30
N PHE A 81 -10.07 -1.14 -18.59
CA PHE A 81 -10.92 -0.62 -19.68
C PHE A 81 -10.44 -1.10 -21.06
N LEU A 82 -9.13 -1.15 -21.30
CA LEU A 82 -8.59 -1.63 -22.57
C LEU A 82 -8.95 -3.10 -22.84
N GLU A 83 -8.78 -3.96 -21.84
CA GLU A 83 -9.08 -5.39 -21.93
C GLU A 83 -10.58 -5.67 -22.05
N THR A 84 -11.41 -4.85 -21.42
CA THR A 84 -12.87 -5.07 -21.38
C THR A 84 -13.60 -4.46 -22.57
N LEU A 85 -13.22 -3.25 -22.99
CA LEU A 85 -14.03 -2.41 -23.90
C LEU A 85 -13.33 -2.05 -25.22
N TYR A 86 -12.00 -2.09 -25.27
CA TYR A 86 -11.21 -1.66 -26.42
C TYR A 86 -10.36 -2.80 -26.99
N LEU A 87 -11.00 -3.95 -27.17
CA LEU A 87 -10.41 -5.09 -27.86
C LEU A 87 -9.96 -4.66 -29.27
N ASP A 88 -8.77 -5.11 -29.64
CA ASP A 88 -8.12 -4.91 -30.93
C ASP A 88 -7.59 -3.52 -31.24
N VAL A 89 -7.62 -2.51 -30.36
CA VAL A 89 -7.01 -1.18 -30.67
C VAL A 89 -5.50 -1.30 -30.85
N SER A 90 -4.90 -0.58 -31.81
CA SER A 90 -3.45 -0.63 -32.06
C SER A 90 -2.63 -0.09 -30.88
N SER A 91 -1.34 -0.41 -30.82
CA SER A 91 -0.47 -0.09 -29.67
C SER A 91 -0.24 1.41 -29.49
N LEU A 92 -0.11 2.17 -30.58
CA LEU A 92 0.20 3.60 -30.54
C LEU A 92 -0.94 4.45 -29.96
N PRO A 93 -2.23 4.30 -30.37
CA PRO A 93 -3.35 4.98 -29.73
C PRO A 93 -3.54 4.59 -28.27
N ARG A 94 -3.26 3.33 -27.90
CA ARG A 94 -3.27 2.89 -26.50
C ARG A 94 -2.24 3.64 -25.67
N LEU A 95 -1.03 3.84 -26.19
CA LEU A 95 0.02 4.60 -25.51
C LEU A 95 -0.34 6.10 -25.42
N VAL A 96 -0.79 6.69 -26.53
CA VAL A 96 -1.18 8.11 -26.58
C VAL A 96 -2.33 8.39 -25.60
N GLY A 97 -3.35 7.54 -25.59
CA GLY A 97 -4.48 7.62 -24.66
C GLY A 97 -4.04 7.55 -23.20
N PHE A 98 -3.09 6.68 -22.88
CA PHE A 98 -2.54 6.56 -21.53
C PHE A 98 -1.80 7.83 -21.07
N LEU A 99 -0.97 8.40 -21.94
CA LEU A 99 -0.13 9.56 -21.63
C LEU A 99 -0.90 10.88 -21.59
N LEU A 100 -1.98 11.01 -22.36
CA LEU A 100 -2.71 12.27 -22.53
C LEU A 100 -3.14 12.90 -21.19
N PRO A 101 -3.78 12.18 -20.25
CA PRO A 101 -4.20 12.76 -18.97
C PRO A 101 -3.01 13.10 -18.07
N ILE A 102 -1.95 12.29 -18.14
CA ILE A 102 -0.73 12.48 -17.34
C ILE A 102 0.01 13.74 -17.78
N VAL A 103 0.18 13.93 -19.09
CA VAL A 103 0.81 15.13 -19.65
C VAL A 103 -0.05 16.37 -19.39
N ALA A 104 -1.37 16.27 -19.55
CA ALA A 104 -2.30 17.36 -19.24
C ALA A 104 -2.22 17.78 -17.76
N PHE A 105 -2.11 16.81 -16.85
CA PHE A 105 -1.86 17.09 -15.44
C PHE A 105 -0.54 17.84 -15.24
N ALA A 106 0.57 17.33 -15.79
CA ALA A 106 1.88 17.94 -15.66
C ALA A 106 1.92 19.38 -16.19
N ILE A 107 1.28 19.63 -17.34
CA ILE A 107 1.13 20.98 -17.92
C ILE A 107 0.32 21.87 -16.97
N GLY A 108 -0.83 21.41 -16.49
CA GLY A 108 -1.70 22.19 -15.59
C GLY A 108 -1.00 22.58 -14.30
N VAL A 109 -0.22 21.65 -13.74
CA VAL A 109 0.61 21.88 -12.56
C VAL A 109 1.73 22.89 -12.86
N TYR A 110 2.43 22.78 -13.99
CA TYR A 110 3.48 23.71 -14.38
C TYR A 110 2.95 25.14 -14.60
N LEU A 111 1.79 25.28 -15.25
CA LEU A 111 1.13 26.56 -15.51
C LEU A 111 0.66 27.24 -14.21
N ARG A 112 0.31 26.47 -13.18
CA ARG A 112 -0.24 26.97 -11.92
C ARG A 112 0.74 26.87 -10.74
N ARG A 113 2.02 26.64 -11.01
CA ARG A 113 3.06 26.36 -10.00
C ARG A 113 3.15 27.41 -8.89
N GLU A 114 3.05 28.70 -9.23
CA GLU A 114 3.15 29.81 -8.26
C GLU A 114 1.96 29.82 -7.30
N ALA A 115 0.76 29.57 -7.82
CA ALA A 115 -0.47 29.47 -7.03
C ALA A 115 -0.54 28.20 -6.18
N ILE A 116 0.16 27.12 -6.56
CA ILE A 116 0.30 25.91 -5.75
C ILE A 116 1.32 26.17 -4.64
N HIS A 117 2.48 26.74 -4.96
CA HIS A 117 3.54 27.03 -4.00
C HIS A 117 3.08 28.01 -2.90
N SER A 118 2.29 29.03 -3.26
CA SER A 118 1.79 30.00 -2.27
C SER A 118 0.83 29.37 -1.24
N ILE A 119 0.03 28.37 -1.63
CA ILE A 119 -0.87 27.64 -0.74
C ILE A 119 -0.08 26.77 0.25
N VAL A 120 1.03 26.18 -0.20
CA VAL A 120 1.88 25.32 0.64
C VAL A 120 2.68 26.15 1.64
N SER A 121 3.10 27.38 1.28
CA SER A 121 3.89 28.26 2.15
C SER A 121 3.05 29.04 3.19
N SER A 122 1.75 29.18 2.99
CA SER A 122 0.86 29.83 3.96
C SER A 122 0.43 28.80 5.02
N GLU A 123 1.00 28.89 6.22
CA GLU A 123 0.80 27.95 7.34
C GLU A 123 -0.66 27.54 7.60
N HIS A 124 -0.79 26.25 7.94
CA HIS A 124 -1.94 25.49 8.42
C HIS A 124 -2.99 25.03 7.38
N PRO A 125 -2.96 23.74 7.00
CA PRO A 125 -3.94 23.16 6.11
C PRO A 125 -5.29 23.10 6.83
N ARG A 126 -6.27 23.87 6.34
CA ARG A 126 -7.67 23.68 6.71
C ARG A 126 -8.17 22.37 6.08
N LEU A 127 -7.75 21.22 6.64
CA LEU A 127 -8.05 19.88 6.14
C LEU A 127 -9.56 19.71 5.92
N GLU A 128 -10.36 19.87 6.97
CA GLU A 128 -11.77 19.43 6.96
C GLU A 128 -12.67 20.12 5.92
N THR A 129 -12.41 21.38 5.59
CA THR A 129 -13.30 22.15 4.69
C THR A 129 -13.02 21.97 3.20
N ARG A 130 -11.89 21.34 2.84
CA ARG A 130 -11.48 21.18 1.43
C ARG A 130 -11.66 19.77 0.87
N PHE A 131 -11.72 18.73 1.71
CA PHE A 131 -11.82 17.32 1.26
C PHE A 131 -12.99 17.08 0.31
N GLY A 132 -14.21 17.50 0.66
CA GLY A 132 -15.38 17.26 -0.18
C GLY A 132 -15.30 17.94 -1.56
N ARG A 133 -14.71 19.13 -1.64
CA ARG A 133 -14.54 19.86 -2.91
C ARG A 133 -13.39 19.30 -3.76
N ALA A 134 -12.41 18.66 -3.12
CA ALA A 134 -11.29 18.02 -3.79
C ALA A 134 -11.69 16.78 -4.59
N PHE A 135 -12.86 16.16 -4.34
CA PHE A 135 -13.36 15.03 -5.12
C PHE A 135 -14.34 15.40 -6.24
N LEU A 136 -14.81 16.64 -6.30
CA LEU A 136 -15.78 17.09 -7.33
C LEU A 136 -15.28 16.90 -8.76
N TRP A 137 -13.96 16.96 -8.99
CA TRP A 137 -13.38 16.73 -10.32
C TRP A 137 -13.45 15.26 -10.76
N LEU A 138 -13.63 14.31 -9.84
CA LEU A 138 -13.82 12.89 -10.20
C LEU A 138 -15.18 12.67 -10.87
N VAL A 139 -16.20 13.48 -10.56
CA VAL A 139 -17.55 13.32 -11.13
C VAL A 139 -17.52 13.33 -12.66
N PRO A 140 -16.95 14.35 -13.36
CA PRO A 140 -16.87 14.32 -14.82
C PRO A 140 -16.01 13.17 -15.35
N VAL A 141 -14.95 12.74 -14.64
CA VAL A 141 -14.14 11.58 -15.06
C VAL A 141 -14.96 10.29 -14.98
N MET A 142 -15.71 10.10 -13.91
CA MET A 142 -16.61 8.96 -13.72
C MET A 142 -17.73 8.94 -14.76
N LEU A 143 -18.25 10.11 -15.14
CA LEU A 143 -19.24 10.22 -16.22
C LEU A 143 -18.66 9.78 -17.57
N VAL A 144 -17.41 10.16 -17.88
CA VAL A 144 -16.72 9.66 -19.09
C VAL A 144 -16.49 8.16 -19.01
N GLY A 145 -16.11 7.64 -17.84
CA GLY A 145 -15.97 6.20 -17.59
C GLY A 145 -17.28 5.44 -17.83
N LEU A 146 -18.39 5.93 -17.30
CA LEU A 146 -19.72 5.35 -17.49
C LEU A 146 -20.18 5.42 -18.95
N ALA A 147 -19.89 6.53 -19.64
CA ALA A 147 -20.21 6.70 -21.05
C ALA A 147 -19.56 5.62 -21.94
N ASN A 148 -18.38 5.12 -21.57
CA ASN A 148 -17.72 4.03 -22.28
C ASN A 148 -18.45 2.68 -22.15
N PHE A 149 -19.18 2.44 -21.05
CA PHE A 149 -19.99 1.23 -20.90
C PHE A 149 -21.32 1.29 -21.66
N VAL A 150 -21.86 2.50 -21.85
CA VAL A 150 -23.12 2.71 -22.57
C VAL A 150 -22.90 2.79 -24.08
N ALA A 151 -21.70 3.21 -24.52
CA ALA A 151 -21.36 3.29 -25.93
C ALA A 151 -21.36 1.91 -26.58
N PRO A 152 -21.99 1.72 -27.76
CA PRO A 152 -22.01 0.44 -28.46
C PRO A 152 -20.67 0.24 -29.21
N LEU A 153 -19.58 0.07 -28.44
CA LEU A 153 -18.21 -0.06 -28.95
C LEU A 153 -18.05 -1.28 -29.88
N ASP A 154 -18.88 -2.30 -29.71
CA ASP A 154 -18.92 -3.46 -30.58
C ASP A 154 -19.47 -3.18 -31.98
N ALA A 155 -20.32 -2.16 -32.12
CA ALA A 155 -20.98 -1.82 -33.38
C ALA A 155 -20.17 -0.84 -34.25
N ILE A 156 -19.18 -0.13 -33.69
CA ILE A 156 -18.50 1.00 -34.35
C ILE A 156 -17.18 0.66 -35.07
N GLY A 157 -16.82 -0.63 -35.16
CA GLY A 157 -15.62 -1.09 -35.86
C GLY A 157 -14.28 -0.63 -35.24
N HIS A 158 -13.16 -1.08 -35.80
CA HIS A 158 -11.82 -0.86 -35.23
C HIS A 158 -11.40 0.63 -35.21
N GLU A 159 -11.65 1.37 -36.30
CA GLU A 159 -11.33 2.80 -36.38
C GLU A 159 -12.20 3.63 -35.44
N GLY A 160 -13.50 3.30 -35.33
CA GLY A 160 -14.43 3.97 -34.42
C GLY A 160 -14.04 3.81 -32.96
N ARG A 161 -13.65 2.59 -32.54
CA ARG A 161 -13.12 2.34 -31.18
C ARG A 161 -11.88 3.17 -30.87
N THR A 162 -10.97 3.30 -31.84
CA THR A 162 -9.74 4.09 -31.68
C THR A 162 -10.03 5.58 -31.48
N ILE A 163 -10.91 6.14 -32.32
CA ILE A 163 -11.33 7.55 -32.23
C ILE A 163 -12.04 7.79 -30.88
N TRP A 164 -12.91 6.87 -30.48
CA TRP A 164 -13.65 6.97 -29.23
C TRP A 164 -12.73 6.94 -28.00
N LEU A 165 -11.74 6.03 -27.98
CA LEU A 165 -10.72 5.98 -26.93
C LEU A 165 -10.00 7.32 -26.79
N LEU A 166 -9.50 7.87 -27.90
CA LEU A 166 -8.75 9.13 -27.89
C LEU A 166 -9.65 10.31 -27.50
N ALA A 167 -10.90 10.34 -27.92
CA ALA A 167 -11.87 11.37 -27.53
C ALA A 167 -12.18 11.31 -26.03
N ALA A 168 -12.40 10.11 -25.48
CA ALA A 168 -12.62 9.91 -24.05
C ALA A 168 -11.39 10.35 -23.24
N MET A 169 -10.18 9.96 -23.66
CA MET A 169 -8.94 10.37 -23.00
C MET A 169 -8.71 11.88 -23.11
N ALA A 170 -9.01 12.51 -24.25
CA ALA A 170 -8.93 13.96 -24.42
C ALA A 170 -9.92 14.72 -23.50
N ALA A 171 -11.13 14.20 -23.33
CA ALA A 171 -12.11 14.76 -22.39
C ALA A 171 -11.61 14.66 -20.94
N ILE A 172 -11.07 13.50 -20.54
CA ILE A 172 -10.45 13.31 -19.22
C ILE A 172 -9.27 14.27 -19.06
N SER A 173 -8.41 14.41 -20.07
CA SER A 173 -7.27 15.34 -20.05
C SER A 173 -7.69 16.79 -19.82
N LEU A 174 -8.75 17.26 -20.46
CA LEU A 174 -9.26 18.61 -20.25
C LEU A 174 -9.72 18.80 -18.80
N VAL A 175 -10.48 17.84 -18.27
CA VAL A 175 -10.93 17.85 -16.88
C VAL A 175 -9.73 17.89 -15.93
N VAL A 176 -8.76 17.01 -16.14
CA VAL A 176 -7.53 16.91 -15.33
C VAL A 176 -6.69 18.18 -15.42
N LEU A 177 -6.58 18.80 -16.60
CA LEU A 177 -5.87 20.07 -16.79
C LEU A 177 -6.51 21.19 -15.96
N LEU A 178 -7.85 21.30 -16.00
CA LEU A 178 -8.60 22.31 -15.25
C LEU A 178 -8.56 22.05 -13.73
N ALA A 179 -8.61 20.79 -13.32
CA ALA A 179 -8.58 20.35 -11.94
C ALA A 179 -7.15 20.27 -11.35
N SER A 180 -6.11 20.32 -12.18
CA SER A 180 -4.69 20.11 -11.82
C SER A 180 -4.25 20.81 -10.54
N ARG A 181 -4.64 22.08 -10.34
CA ARG A 181 -4.34 22.83 -9.10
C ARG A 181 -4.95 22.17 -7.87
N ASN A 182 -6.23 21.82 -7.90
CA ASN A 182 -6.93 21.25 -6.75
C ASN A 182 -6.40 19.84 -6.45
N VAL A 183 -6.14 19.05 -7.51
CA VAL A 183 -5.56 17.71 -7.39
C VAL A 183 -4.14 17.78 -6.82
N ALA A 184 -3.30 18.68 -7.31
CA ALA A 184 -1.94 18.84 -6.80
C ALA A 184 -1.91 19.25 -5.33
N VAL A 185 -2.74 20.22 -4.93
CA VAL A 185 -2.87 20.61 -3.52
C VAL A 185 -3.35 19.44 -2.67
N PHE A 186 -4.38 18.71 -3.11
CA PHE A 186 -4.86 17.51 -2.41
C PHE A 186 -3.79 16.43 -2.25
N LEU A 187 -3.00 16.17 -3.29
CA LEU A 187 -1.89 15.21 -3.25
C LEU A 187 -0.78 15.66 -2.30
N ILE A 188 -0.51 16.97 -2.21
CA ILE A 188 0.46 17.52 -1.25
C ILE A 188 -0.07 17.38 0.17
N ASP A 189 -1.32 17.78 0.42
CA ASP A 189 -1.97 17.66 1.73
C ASP A 189 -2.03 16.20 2.21
N THR A 190 -2.42 15.29 1.32
CA THR A 190 -2.43 13.84 1.58
C THR A 190 -1.01 13.33 1.84
N GLY A 191 -0.03 13.83 1.09
CA GLY A 191 1.38 13.51 1.31
C GLY A 191 1.85 13.93 2.71
N LEU A 192 1.53 15.14 3.15
CA LEU A 192 1.87 15.61 4.49
C LEU A 192 1.17 14.79 5.58
N LEU A 193 -0.11 14.42 5.38
CA LEU A 193 -0.80 13.50 6.29
C LEU A 193 -0.10 12.13 6.38
N PHE A 194 0.40 11.62 5.26
CA PHE A 194 1.20 10.40 5.25
C PHE A 194 2.55 10.58 5.93
N GLU A 195 3.16 11.77 5.85
CA GLU A 195 4.38 12.11 6.58
C GLU A 195 4.16 12.04 8.08
N ASP A 196 3.15 12.75 8.58
CA ASP A 196 2.75 12.73 9.99
C ASP A 196 2.44 11.30 10.46
N PHE A 197 1.67 10.55 9.67
CA PHE A 197 1.34 9.16 9.96
C PHE A 197 2.59 8.26 10.00
N PHE A 198 3.50 8.41 9.03
CA PHE A 198 4.70 7.60 8.96
C PHE A 198 5.67 7.92 10.10
N GLU A 199 5.79 9.19 10.49
CA GLU A 199 6.57 9.59 11.66
C GLU A 199 6.03 8.92 12.94
N ILE A 200 4.71 8.94 13.15
CA ILE A 200 4.04 8.23 14.25
C ILE A 200 4.37 6.73 14.20
N MET A 201 4.20 6.09 13.03
CA MET A 201 4.46 4.66 12.86
C MET A 201 5.94 4.30 13.07
N SER A 202 6.88 5.15 12.64
CA SER A 202 8.31 4.94 12.79
C SER A 202 8.73 4.92 14.27
N GLY A 203 8.05 5.70 15.10
CA GLY A 203 8.23 5.69 16.56
C GLY A 203 7.84 4.36 17.20
N LEU A 204 6.93 3.59 16.57
CA LEU A 204 6.46 2.30 17.07
C LEU A 204 7.39 1.13 16.69
N VAL A 205 8.36 1.33 15.78
CA VAL A 205 9.25 0.25 15.32
C VAL A 205 10.07 -0.34 16.48
N LYS A 206 10.63 0.50 17.34
CA LYS A 206 11.41 0.06 18.50
C LYS A 206 10.59 -0.78 19.50
N PRO A 207 9.43 -0.31 20.02
CA PRO A 207 8.61 -1.12 20.91
C PRO A 207 8.03 -2.35 20.21
N ALA A 208 7.67 -2.29 18.93
CA ALA A 208 7.20 -3.45 18.18
C ALA A 208 8.28 -4.53 18.04
N PHE A 209 9.54 -4.14 17.75
CA PHE A 209 10.66 -5.09 17.66
C PHE A 209 10.96 -5.75 19.01
N ALA A 210 10.93 -4.99 20.11
CA ALA A 210 11.06 -5.53 21.45
C ALA A 210 9.92 -6.51 21.77
N PHE A 211 8.68 -6.12 21.52
CA PHE A 211 7.51 -6.99 21.69
C PHE A 211 7.63 -8.28 20.88
N LEU A 212 8.00 -8.19 19.59
CA LEU A 212 8.16 -9.33 18.70
C LEU A 212 9.26 -10.29 19.17
N THR A 213 10.34 -9.74 19.74
CA THR A 213 11.44 -10.55 20.31
C THR A 213 10.98 -11.32 21.55
N PHE A 214 10.24 -10.68 22.46
CA PHE A 214 9.67 -11.39 23.62
C PHE A 214 8.58 -12.39 23.20
N TYR A 215 7.77 -12.03 22.20
CA TYR A 215 6.76 -12.92 21.62
C TYR A 215 7.40 -14.18 21.02
N SER A 216 8.44 -14.03 20.19
CA SER A 216 9.13 -15.18 19.60
C SER A 216 9.86 -16.02 20.64
N MET A 217 10.49 -15.38 21.65
CA MET A 217 11.11 -16.08 22.77
C MET A 217 10.09 -16.91 23.56
N MET A 218 8.89 -16.36 23.85
CA MET A 218 7.81 -17.10 24.49
C MET A 218 7.34 -18.27 23.64
N VAL A 219 7.12 -18.06 22.34
CA VAL A 219 6.70 -19.12 21.41
C VAL A 219 7.70 -20.28 21.44
N ILE A 220 8.99 -19.99 21.34
CA ILE A 220 10.05 -21.02 21.33
C ILE A 220 10.14 -21.71 22.69
N LEU A 221 10.04 -20.96 23.79
CA LEU A 221 10.08 -21.50 25.15
C LEU A 221 8.94 -22.51 25.37
N PHE A 222 7.71 -22.12 25.08
CA PHE A 222 6.55 -23.00 25.29
C PHE A 222 6.50 -24.16 24.31
N ALA A 223 6.88 -23.95 23.04
CA ALA A 223 7.07 -25.05 22.10
C ALA A 223 8.07 -26.10 22.62
N THR A 224 9.17 -25.65 23.23
CA THR A 224 10.16 -26.54 23.85
C THR A 224 9.58 -27.26 25.06
N LEU A 225 8.81 -26.58 25.90
CA LEU A 225 8.12 -27.21 27.04
C LEU A 225 7.14 -28.29 26.57
N TYR A 226 6.29 -28.02 25.58
CA TYR A 226 5.36 -29.02 25.04
C TYR A 226 6.06 -30.24 24.49
N ARG A 227 7.15 -30.04 23.75
CA ARG A 227 7.98 -31.12 23.23
C ARG A 227 8.67 -31.91 24.36
N LEU A 228 9.06 -31.25 25.44
CA LEU A 228 9.69 -31.89 26.59
C LEU A 228 8.68 -32.71 27.40
N LEU A 229 7.44 -32.23 27.58
CA LEU A 229 6.40 -33.02 28.25
C LEU A 229 6.17 -34.36 27.54
N GLY A 230 6.02 -34.36 26.21
CA GLY A 230 5.88 -35.60 25.43
C GLY A 230 7.13 -36.49 25.39
N ARG A 231 8.25 -36.08 25.99
CA ARG A 231 9.42 -36.94 26.19
C ARG A 231 9.52 -37.50 27.61
N LEU A 232 8.83 -36.90 28.57
CA LEU A 232 8.88 -37.26 29.98
C LEU A 232 7.70 -38.12 30.41
N ASP A 233 6.58 -38.02 29.69
CA ASP A 233 5.38 -38.82 29.93
C ASP A 233 5.39 -40.07 29.03
N ASP A 234 5.02 -41.22 29.59
CA ASP A 234 4.89 -42.48 28.84
C ASP A 234 3.55 -42.53 28.06
N SER A 235 2.64 -41.59 28.34
CA SER A 235 1.33 -41.48 27.70
C SER A 235 1.26 -40.31 26.70
N PRO A 236 0.41 -40.42 25.65
CA PRO A 236 0.26 -39.35 24.67
C PRO A 236 -0.15 -38.02 25.32
N THR A 237 0.70 -37.01 25.19
CA THR A 237 0.49 -35.73 25.88
C THR A 237 -0.55 -34.84 25.17
N PHE A 238 -0.70 -35.00 23.85
CA PHE A 238 -1.57 -34.17 23.00
C PHE A 238 -2.47 -35.01 22.08
N LEU A 239 -3.57 -34.41 21.65
CA LEU A 239 -4.44 -34.87 20.59
C LEU A 239 -4.16 -34.02 19.36
N ILE A 240 -3.72 -34.63 18.26
CA ILE A 240 -3.40 -33.94 17.01
C ILE A 240 -4.23 -34.57 15.90
N ASP A 241 -5.10 -33.78 15.28
CA ASP A 241 -6.08 -34.24 14.28
C ASP A 241 -6.92 -35.43 14.77
N GLY A 242 -7.26 -35.42 16.07
CA GLY A 242 -8.04 -36.50 16.70
C GLY A 242 -7.23 -37.75 17.08
N ILE A 243 -5.91 -37.76 16.87
CA ILE A 243 -5.02 -38.88 17.22
C ILE A 243 -4.17 -38.51 18.44
N GLY A 244 -4.22 -39.34 19.49
CA GLY A 244 -3.40 -39.16 20.69
C GLY A 244 -1.95 -39.51 20.40
N ARG A 245 -1.07 -38.50 20.35
CA ARG A 245 0.38 -38.67 20.17
C ARG A 245 1.13 -37.44 20.63
N ASP A 246 2.45 -37.56 20.78
CA ASP A 246 3.27 -36.41 21.14
C ASP A 246 3.53 -35.50 19.92
N PRO A 247 3.53 -34.17 20.13
CA PRO A 247 3.75 -33.21 19.07
C PRO A 247 5.21 -33.24 18.63
N THR A 248 5.43 -33.17 17.33
CA THR A 248 6.73 -32.79 16.76
C THR A 248 7.10 -31.37 17.21
N PHE A 249 8.37 -30.98 17.02
CA PHE A 249 8.78 -29.61 17.37
C PHE A 249 8.02 -28.56 16.56
N VAL A 250 7.77 -28.81 15.27
CA VAL A 250 7.02 -27.89 14.39
C VAL A 250 5.56 -27.77 14.85
N GLU A 251 4.92 -28.88 15.21
CA GLU A 251 3.55 -28.88 15.76
C GLU A 251 3.49 -28.18 17.13
N SER A 252 4.53 -28.34 17.96
CA SER A 252 4.64 -27.62 19.24
C SER A 252 4.80 -26.11 19.04
N LEU A 253 5.58 -25.70 18.03
CA LEU A 253 5.74 -24.29 17.64
C LEU A 253 4.43 -23.71 17.12
N TYR A 254 3.77 -24.43 16.22
CA TYR A 254 2.46 -24.07 15.70
C TYR A 254 1.42 -23.91 16.82
N PHE A 255 1.30 -24.93 17.69
CA PHE A 255 0.39 -24.90 18.83
C PHE A 255 0.70 -23.73 19.77
N SER A 256 1.98 -23.46 20.02
CA SER A 256 2.39 -22.31 20.82
C SER A 256 2.02 -20.97 20.17
N ILE A 257 2.14 -20.82 18.85
CA ILE A 257 1.75 -19.61 18.13
C ILE A 257 0.23 -19.39 18.22
N VAL A 258 -0.57 -20.41 17.89
CA VAL A 258 -2.04 -20.29 17.87
C VAL A 258 -2.64 -20.12 19.25
N THR A 259 -1.98 -20.66 20.29
CA THR A 259 -2.36 -20.44 21.69
C THR A 259 -2.03 -19.01 22.12
N LEU A 260 -0.81 -18.53 21.84
CA LEU A 260 -0.39 -17.18 22.24
C LEU A 260 -1.17 -16.08 21.50
N SER A 261 -1.55 -16.32 20.25
CA SER A 261 -2.39 -15.42 19.46
C SER A 261 -3.88 -15.54 19.77
N THR A 262 -4.28 -16.44 20.66
CA THR A 262 -5.68 -16.74 21.04
C THR A 262 -6.57 -17.23 19.89
N VAL A 263 -5.97 -17.70 18.78
CA VAL A 263 -6.71 -18.22 17.61
C VAL A 263 -7.31 -19.59 17.90
N GLY A 264 -6.52 -20.53 18.44
CA GLY A 264 -6.99 -21.82 18.93
C GLY A 264 -7.86 -22.63 17.95
N TYR A 265 -7.32 -23.02 16.79
CA TYR A 265 -8.07 -23.78 15.78
C TYR A 265 -8.67 -25.11 16.27
N GLY A 266 -8.09 -25.71 17.32
CA GLY A 266 -8.60 -26.93 17.96
C GLY A 266 -8.16 -28.24 17.31
N ASP A 267 -7.26 -28.16 16.34
CA ASP A 267 -6.58 -29.28 15.69
C ASP A 267 -5.48 -29.91 16.57
N VAL A 268 -4.87 -29.12 17.46
CA VAL A 268 -3.93 -29.58 18.49
C VAL A 268 -4.49 -29.24 19.89
N VAL A 269 -4.68 -30.24 20.74
CA VAL A 269 -5.31 -30.09 22.06
C VAL A 269 -4.52 -30.83 23.15
N PRO A 270 -4.25 -30.21 24.32
CA PRO A 270 -3.57 -30.87 25.43
C PRO A 270 -4.45 -31.95 26.10
N LEU A 271 -3.96 -33.18 26.17
CA LEU A 271 -4.67 -34.30 26.80
C LEU A 271 -4.39 -34.39 28.30
N THR A 272 -3.12 -34.27 28.70
CA THR A 272 -2.70 -34.50 30.09
C THR A 272 -2.89 -33.27 30.97
N TYR A 273 -3.04 -33.48 32.29
CA TYR A 273 -3.12 -32.40 33.27
C TYR A 273 -1.88 -31.51 33.26
N ALA A 274 -0.69 -32.10 33.12
CA ALA A 274 0.56 -31.36 33.03
C ALA A 274 0.57 -30.44 31.79
N ALA A 275 0.18 -30.94 30.62
CA ALA A 275 0.09 -30.13 29.40
C ALA A 275 -0.90 -28.97 29.55
N ARG A 276 -2.06 -29.21 30.17
CA ARG A 276 -3.06 -28.17 30.45
C ARG A 276 -2.54 -27.09 31.39
N ILE A 277 -1.75 -27.45 32.40
CA ILE A 277 -1.11 -26.47 33.29
C ILE A 277 -0.10 -25.62 32.51
N VAL A 278 0.75 -26.22 31.67
CA VAL A 278 1.70 -25.47 30.85
C VAL A 278 0.98 -24.53 29.88
N VAL A 279 -0.12 -24.97 29.26
CA VAL A 279 -0.97 -24.13 28.42
C VAL A 279 -1.57 -22.96 29.21
N ALA A 280 -2.09 -23.21 30.41
CA ALA A 280 -2.63 -22.15 31.26
C ALA A 280 -1.56 -21.11 31.63
N LEU A 281 -0.34 -21.55 31.94
CA LEU A 281 0.80 -20.66 32.19
C LEU A 281 1.16 -19.85 30.93
N GLN A 282 1.12 -20.47 29.75
CA GLN A 282 1.35 -19.75 28.49
C GLN A 282 0.33 -18.64 28.28
N ILE A 283 -0.96 -18.93 28.50
CA ILE A 283 -2.05 -17.97 28.35
C ILE A 283 -1.83 -16.78 29.28
N VAL A 284 -1.56 -17.02 30.57
CA VAL A 284 -1.30 -15.96 31.55
C VAL A 284 -0.09 -15.12 31.14
N ALA A 285 1.01 -15.75 30.76
CA ALA A 285 2.21 -15.04 30.34
C ALA A 285 1.99 -14.25 29.02
N GLY A 286 1.16 -14.76 28.11
CA GLY A 286 0.75 -14.05 26.89
C GLY A 286 -0.07 -12.80 27.17
N VAL A 287 -1.02 -12.87 28.11
CA VAL A 287 -1.79 -11.70 28.57
C VAL A 287 -0.86 -10.64 29.17
N LEU A 288 0.10 -11.04 30.02
CA LEU A 288 1.09 -10.13 30.59
C LEU A 288 1.97 -9.48 29.51
N LEU A 289 2.40 -10.27 28.51
CA LEU A 289 3.18 -9.77 27.38
C LEU A 289 2.39 -8.72 26.59
N LEU A 290 1.11 -8.96 26.31
CA LEU A 290 0.23 -8.00 25.64
C LEU A 290 0.06 -6.70 26.44
N LEU A 291 -0.14 -6.79 27.76
CA LEU A 291 -0.23 -5.62 28.64
C LEU A 291 1.07 -4.80 28.63
N PHE A 292 2.22 -5.48 28.71
CA PHE A 292 3.52 -4.82 28.61
C PHE A 292 3.75 -4.19 27.24
N GLY A 293 3.41 -4.89 26.16
CA GLY A 293 3.47 -4.38 24.79
C GLY A 293 2.64 -3.11 24.62
N PHE A 294 1.39 -3.14 25.11
CA PHE A 294 0.51 -1.99 25.12
C PHE A 294 1.05 -0.81 25.94
N HIS A 295 1.59 -1.07 27.13
CA HIS A 295 2.22 -0.05 27.95
C HIS A 295 3.46 0.57 27.27
N ALA A 296 4.30 -0.26 26.63
CA ALA A 296 5.48 0.20 25.89
C ALA A 296 5.09 1.09 24.70
N LEU A 297 3.99 0.76 24.01
CA LEU A 297 3.42 1.58 22.93
C LEU A 297 2.90 2.93 23.47
N MET A 298 2.07 2.93 24.53
CA MET A 298 1.50 4.16 25.10
C MET A 298 2.56 5.14 25.62
N ARG A 299 3.64 4.64 26.25
CA ARG A 299 4.71 5.49 26.79
C ARG A 299 5.47 6.25 25.70
N HIS A 300 5.50 5.73 24.47
CA HIS A 300 6.12 6.42 23.34
C HIS A 300 5.22 7.50 22.77
N THR A 301 3.90 7.31 22.79
CA THR A 301 2.93 8.33 22.36
C THR A 301 2.81 9.49 23.36
N GLY A 302 3.01 9.25 24.67
CA GLY A 302 2.86 10.26 25.73
C GLY A 302 4.04 11.22 25.95
N ARG A 303 5.06 11.24 25.08
CA ARG A 303 6.25 12.12 25.21
C ARG A 303 6.31 13.28 24.21
N GLY A 304 5.21 13.53 23.50
CA GLY A 304 5.11 14.58 22.47
C GLY A 304 4.10 15.69 22.75
N SER A 305 3.58 15.83 23.98
CA SER A 305 2.70 16.94 24.39
C SER A 305 3.37 17.84 25.42
#